data_AF-A0A1A8BWW2-F1
#
_entry.id   AF-A0A1A8BWW2-F1
#
_cell.length_a   1.000
_cell.length_b   1.000
_cell.length_c   1.000
_cell.angle_alpha   90.00
_cell.angle_beta   90.00
_cell.angle_gamma   90.00
#
_symmetry.space_group_name_H-M   'P 1'
#
loop_
_entity.id
_entity.type
_entity.pdbx_description
1 polymer ?
#
loop_
_entity_poly.entity_id
_entity_poly.type
_entity_poly.pdbx_seq_one_letter_code
_entity_poly.pdbx_strand_id
1 'polypeptide(L)'
;MFNVELTSERIARERLETRRKREAERQERIFKEKVRTIGVDVKALDMQVEEKNAREEAARTEEAAYDAEDRRYNFEACVHQNRQKKKSREMGKALMNYRHQHQMPSTRREFDLNDPDCYRKLDPGDAQMMLPGLAGEEQDSESRLKRQKEQLREWLLCQQKEHEEEMLRQKMEGWQYEQSRKEMHDLAVELHKLEMDRKKATAVAVKDYNLAAAEARQTEEKEGNKEYDGSQQHALDMVPGMCPSQDRREPPESLQQVVQFQKHQIEEKKRTELEKKQEGDLYNRIRLDSVHSALLMERQQKRLSKQLRRIQDSTNAQLAQTRRQQYVTTFSRTVCAF
;
A
#
# COMPACT_ATOMS: atom_id res chain seq x y z
N MET A 1 168.11 45.58 11.32
CA MET A 1 167.10 45.48 10.24
C MET A 1 165.83 44.95 10.86
N PHE A 2 164.77 45.76 10.93
CA PHE A 2 163.47 45.34 11.46
C PHE A 2 162.69 44.69 10.31
N ASN A 3 162.43 43.38 10.44
CA ASN A 3 161.56 42.66 9.51
C ASN A 3 160.11 43.14 9.75
N VAL A 4 159.61 44.02 8.88
CA VAL A 4 158.21 44.43 8.87
C VAL A 4 157.41 43.31 8.20
N GLU A 5 156.71 42.52 9.00
CA GLU A 5 155.86 41.44 8.51
C GLU A 5 154.61 42.05 7.84
N LEU A 6 154.34 41.67 6.59
CA LEU A 6 153.19 42.17 5.82
C LEU A 6 151.87 41.68 6.45
N THR A 7 150.79 42.48 6.39
CA THR A 7 149.47 42.10 6.93
C THR A 7 148.91 40.81 6.30
N SER A 8 149.29 40.54 5.04
CA SER A 8 149.03 39.28 4.34
C SER A 8 149.68 38.08 5.04
N GLU A 9 150.86 38.23 5.62
CA GLU A 9 151.58 37.19 6.35
C GLU A 9 150.94 36.88 7.71
N ARG A 10 150.36 37.87 8.39
CA ARG A 10 149.63 37.66 9.65
C ARG A 10 148.33 36.87 9.43
N ILE A 11 147.54 37.24 8.43
CA ILE A 11 146.33 36.50 8.05
C ILE A 11 146.70 35.08 7.59
N ALA A 12 147.81 34.95 6.84
CA ALA A 12 148.33 33.64 6.46
C ALA A 12 148.67 32.79 7.68
N ARG A 13 149.35 33.35 8.70
CA ARG A 13 149.66 32.66 9.96
C ARG A 13 148.42 32.27 10.76
N GLU A 14 147.44 33.15 10.92
CA GLU A 14 146.20 32.83 11.66
C GLU A 14 145.38 31.73 10.95
N ARG A 15 145.35 31.75 9.61
CA ARG A 15 144.77 30.65 8.82
C ARG A 15 145.56 29.36 8.99
N LEU A 16 146.89 29.44 9.08
CA LEU A 16 147.77 28.30 9.29
C LEU A 16 147.61 27.71 10.70
N GLU A 17 147.47 28.56 11.71
CA GLU A 17 147.23 28.19 13.11
C GLU A 17 145.83 27.61 13.33
N THR A 18 144.79 28.19 12.74
CA THR A 18 143.44 27.60 12.78
C THR A 18 143.39 26.26 12.04
N ARG A 19 144.12 26.13 10.92
CA ARG A 19 144.29 24.85 10.25
C ARG A 19 145.02 23.84 11.14
N ARG A 20 146.16 24.21 11.73
CA ARG A 20 146.92 23.37 12.68
C ARG A 20 146.07 22.93 13.87
N LYS A 21 145.27 23.83 14.46
CA LYS A 21 144.36 23.52 15.57
C LYS A 21 143.26 22.55 15.16
N ARG A 22 142.59 22.79 14.02
CA ARG A 22 141.60 21.83 13.48
C ARG A 22 142.22 20.48 13.14
N GLU A 23 143.45 20.49 12.63
CA GLU A 23 144.20 19.29 12.27
C GLU A 23 144.61 18.51 13.55
N ALA A 24 145.00 19.20 14.62
CA ALA A 24 145.28 18.61 15.93
C ALA A 24 144.02 18.01 16.57
N GLU A 25 142.90 18.74 16.59
CA GLU A 25 141.61 18.23 17.07
C GLU A 25 141.12 17.02 16.25
N ARG A 26 141.37 17.04 14.93
CA ARG A 26 141.08 15.90 14.05
C ARG A 26 141.98 14.71 14.33
N GLN A 27 143.28 14.93 14.50
CA GLN A 27 144.25 13.89 14.85
C GLN A 27 143.88 13.24 16.19
N GLU A 28 143.51 14.03 17.20
CA GLU A 28 143.05 13.50 18.48
C GLU A 28 141.83 12.57 18.33
N ARG A 29 140.88 12.90 17.46
CA ARG A 29 139.72 12.03 17.17
C ARG A 29 140.10 10.76 16.42
N ILE A 30 141.08 10.82 15.52
CA ILE A 30 141.50 9.69 14.67
C ILE A 30 142.40 8.72 15.43
N PHE A 31 143.32 9.22 16.25
CA PHE A 31 144.31 8.40 16.95
C PHE A 31 143.80 7.82 18.27
N LYS A 32 142.79 8.42 18.91
CA LYS A 32 142.12 7.83 20.09
C LYS A 32 141.17 6.71 19.64
N GLU A 33 141.61 5.45 19.77
CA GLU A 33 140.87 4.26 19.32
C GLU A 33 139.41 4.21 19.81
N LYS A 34 139.14 4.51 21.09
CA LYS A 34 137.78 4.48 21.65
C LYS A 34 136.84 5.53 21.05
N VAL A 35 137.34 6.74 20.77
CA VAL A 35 136.56 7.82 20.13
C VAL A 35 136.31 7.50 18.66
N ARG A 36 137.27 6.85 17.99
CA ARG A 36 137.12 6.39 16.60
C ARG A 36 136.08 5.28 16.46
N THR A 37 136.04 4.34 17.41
CA THR A 37 135.16 3.16 17.33
C THR A 37 133.76 3.44 17.87
N ILE A 38 133.61 4.23 18.94
CA ILE A 38 132.32 4.45 19.66
C ILE A 38 132.18 5.91 20.14
N GLY A 39 132.69 6.87 19.38
CA GLY A 39 132.55 8.29 19.72
C GLY A 39 131.09 8.74 19.62
N VAL A 40 130.43 8.90 20.77
CA VAL A 40 129.04 9.36 20.86
C VAL A 40 128.96 10.57 21.79
N ASP A 41 128.27 11.61 21.34
CA ASP A 41 128.02 12.80 22.15
C ASP A 41 126.80 12.58 23.05
N VAL A 42 127.04 12.05 24.25
CA VAL A 42 125.99 11.70 25.21
C VAL A 42 125.16 12.92 25.60
N LYS A 43 125.79 14.09 25.78
CA LYS A 43 125.06 15.31 26.19
C LYS A 43 124.11 15.79 25.10
N ALA A 44 124.54 15.74 23.84
CA ALA A 44 123.68 16.09 22.72
C ALA A 44 122.52 15.10 22.56
N LEU A 45 122.75 13.80 22.78
CA LEU A 45 121.69 12.79 22.76
C LEU A 45 120.70 12.95 23.92
N ASP A 46 121.18 13.22 25.13
CA ASP A 46 120.33 13.47 26.30
C ASP A 46 119.41 14.68 26.03
N MET A 47 119.96 15.77 25.48
CA MET A 47 119.16 16.93 25.05
C MET A 47 118.13 16.57 23.97
N GLN A 48 118.48 15.72 23.00
CA GLN A 48 117.54 15.26 21.96
C GLN A 48 116.42 14.39 22.54
N VAL A 49 116.72 13.56 23.55
CA VAL A 49 115.73 12.73 24.24
C VAL A 49 114.79 13.60 25.08
N GLU A 50 115.31 14.57 25.82
CA GLU A 50 114.50 15.53 26.56
C GLU A 50 113.59 16.33 25.63
N GLU A 51 114.12 16.83 24.51
CA GLU A 51 113.32 17.55 23.51
C GLU A 51 112.23 16.65 22.90
N LYS A 52 112.55 15.39 22.59
CA LYS A 52 111.57 14.42 22.10
C LYS A 52 110.47 14.15 23.14
N ASN A 53 110.84 13.92 24.39
CA ASN A 53 109.89 13.67 25.47
C ASN A 53 108.99 14.88 25.70
N ALA A 54 109.55 16.10 25.69
CA ALA A 54 108.79 17.33 25.80
C ALA A 54 107.79 17.51 24.64
N ARG A 55 108.18 17.17 23.41
CA ARG A 55 107.27 17.15 22.25
C ARG A 55 106.16 16.10 22.41
N GLU A 56 106.49 14.90 22.89
CA GLU A 56 105.51 13.84 23.12
C GLU A 56 104.54 14.18 24.27
N GLU A 57 105.00 14.86 25.31
CA GLU A 57 104.13 15.37 26.38
C GLU A 57 103.23 16.50 25.89
N ALA A 58 103.76 17.45 25.11
CA ALA A 58 102.96 18.49 24.49
C ALA A 58 101.86 17.90 23.59
N ALA A 59 102.22 16.96 22.70
CA ALA A 59 101.26 16.25 21.86
C ALA A 59 100.19 15.50 22.69
N ARG A 60 100.60 14.81 23.76
CA ARG A 60 99.65 14.15 24.68
C ARG A 60 98.70 15.14 25.36
N THR A 61 99.17 16.33 25.74
CA THR A 61 98.31 17.37 26.33
C THR A 61 97.35 17.96 25.31
N GLU A 62 97.78 18.13 24.06
CA GLU A 62 96.92 18.58 22.95
C GLU A 62 95.83 17.54 22.64
N GLU A 63 96.21 16.27 22.50
CA GLU A 63 95.27 15.16 22.31
C GLU A 63 94.26 15.07 23.47
N ALA A 64 94.72 15.18 24.71
CA ALA A 64 93.83 15.16 25.88
C ALA A 64 92.87 16.36 25.91
N ALA A 65 93.29 17.52 25.40
CA ALA A 65 92.43 18.69 25.26
C ALA A 65 91.36 18.47 24.18
N TYR A 66 91.74 17.95 23.01
CA TYR A 66 90.80 17.58 21.96
C TYR A 66 89.79 16.53 22.44
N ASP A 67 90.24 15.48 23.12
CA ASP A 67 89.36 14.46 23.71
C ASP A 67 88.39 15.06 24.75
N ALA A 68 88.81 16.08 25.49
CA ALA A 68 87.95 16.78 26.44
C ALA A 68 86.88 17.63 25.71
N GLU A 69 87.24 18.30 24.62
CA GLU A 69 86.31 19.05 23.78
C GLU A 69 85.30 18.12 23.09
N ASP A 70 85.74 17.01 22.52
CA ASP A 70 84.87 16.00 21.92
C ASP A 70 83.87 15.43 22.92
N ARG A 71 84.30 15.18 24.16
CA ARG A 71 83.39 14.75 25.24
C ARG A 71 82.34 15.82 25.55
N ARG A 72 82.71 17.10 25.56
CA ARG A 72 81.77 18.21 25.76
C ARG A 72 80.77 18.31 24.61
N TYR A 73 81.24 18.29 23.37
CA TYR A 73 80.38 18.34 22.18
C TYR A 73 79.42 17.16 22.12
N ASN A 74 79.89 15.94 22.38
CA ASN A 74 79.06 14.75 22.42
C ASN A 74 77.98 14.83 23.51
N PHE A 75 78.32 15.35 24.69
CA PHE A 75 77.36 15.59 25.75
C PHE A 75 76.29 16.60 25.35
N GLU A 76 76.68 17.74 24.78
CA GLU A 76 75.76 18.77 24.30
C GLU A 76 74.83 18.24 23.20
N ALA A 77 75.38 17.52 22.22
CA ALA A 77 74.61 16.87 21.16
C ALA A 77 73.57 15.90 21.73
N CYS A 78 73.93 15.10 22.73
CA CYS A 78 73.01 14.19 23.42
C CYS A 78 71.88 14.94 24.14
N VAL A 79 72.20 16.04 24.83
CA VAL A 79 71.19 16.90 25.48
C VAL A 79 70.23 17.50 24.44
N HIS A 80 70.75 18.02 23.33
CA HIS A 80 69.94 18.55 22.24
C HIS A 80 69.03 17.49 21.63
N GLN A 81 69.57 16.30 21.35
CA GLN A 81 68.79 15.18 20.81
C GLN A 81 67.68 14.76 21.79
N ASN A 82 67.96 14.68 23.09
CA ASN A 82 66.97 14.34 24.10
C ASN A 82 65.87 15.41 24.21
N ARG A 83 66.21 16.70 24.12
CA ARG A 83 65.22 17.78 24.05
C ARG A 83 64.31 17.64 22.82
N GLN A 84 64.88 17.34 21.65
CA GLN A 84 64.11 17.11 20.43
C GLN A 84 63.18 15.89 20.56
N LYS A 85 63.67 14.78 21.10
CA LYS A 85 62.86 13.58 21.37
C LYS A 85 61.71 13.88 22.34
N LYS A 86 61.94 14.67 23.39
CA LYS A 86 60.88 15.11 24.32
C LYS A 86 59.82 15.95 23.62
N LYS A 87 60.22 16.96 22.85
CA LYS A 87 59.29 17.78 22.04
C LYS A 87 58.48 16.93 21.05
N SER A 88 59.12 15.99 20.37
CA SER A 88 58.43 15.06 19.45
C SER A 88 57.42 14.18 20.18
N ARG A 89 57.75 13.67 21.37
CA ARG A 89 56.82 12.91 22.23
C ARG A 89 55.64 13.77 22.71
N GLU A 90 55.90 14.99 23.15
CA GLU A 90 54.86 15.93 23.58
C GLU A 90 53.92 16.29 22.44
N MET A 91 54.46 16.56 21.24
CA MET A 91 53.68 16.80 20.03
C MET A 91 52.84 15.58 19.67
N GLY A 92 53.41 14.37 19.72
CA GLY A 92 52.67 13.13 19.49
C GLY A 92 51.53 12.92 20.49
N LYS A 93 51.75 13.23 21.77
CA LYS A 93 50.70 13.20 22.81
C LYS A 93 49.61 14.23 22.53
N ALA A 94 49.97 15.47 22.20
CA ALA A 94 49.03 16.52 21.87
C ALA A 94 48.18 16.15 20.65
N LEU A 95 48.79 15.56 19.62
CA LEU A 95 48.10 15.07 18.43
C LEU A 95 47.12 13.94 18.76
N MET A 96 47.53 12.98 19.59
CA MET A 96 46.63 11.91 20.05
C MET A 96 45.47 12.44 20.89
N ASN A 97 45.73 13.40 21.79
CA ASN A 97 44.68 14.05 22.57
C ASN A 97 43.69 14.79 21.66
N TYR A 98 44.18 15.52 20.65
CA TYR A 98 43.35 16.20 19.67
C TYR A 98 42.50 15.21 18.86
N ARG A 99 43.09 14.10 18.40
CA ARG A 99 42.37 13.02 17.72
C ARG A 99 41.27 12.43 18.59
N HIS A 100 41.56 12.20 19.87
CA HIS A 100 40.59 11.66 20.81
C HIS A 100 39.46 12.65 21.16
N GLN A 101 39.72 13.95 21.13
CA GLN A 101 38.71 14.96 21.43
C GLN A 101 37.82 15.29 20.22
N HIS A 102 38.40 15.29 19.01
CA HIS A 102 37.74 15.87 17.83
C HIS A 102 37.60 14.92 16.63
N GLN A 103 38.33 13.81 16.60
CA GLN A 103 38.34 12.87 15.46
C GLN A 103 37.80 11.49 15.84
N MET A 104 37.01 11.42 16.90
CA MET A 104 36.35 10.17 17.29
C MET A 104 35.29 9.78 16.25
N PRO A 105 35.08 8.48 16.01
CA PRO A 105 34.03 8.01 15.10
C PRO A 105 32.66 8.59 15.44
N SER A 106 32.35 8.70 16.74
CA SER A 106 31.10 9.26 17.26
C SER A 106 30.87 10.73 16.93
N THR A 107 31.93 11.50 16.68
CA THR A 107 31.86 12.94 16.37
C THR A 107 31.73 13.20 14.85
N ARG A 108 31.72 12.15 14.01
CA ARG A 108 31.57 12.30 12.57
C ARG A 108 30.15 12.74 12.22
N ARG A 109 30.03 13.54 11.15
CA ARG A 109 28.74 14.04 10.65
C ARG A 109 27.78 12.92 10.25
N GLU A 110 28.32 11.82 9.75
CA GLU A 110 27.61 10.63 9.25
C GLU A 110 27.66 9.45 10.24
N PHE A 111 27.93 9.73 11.51
CA PHE A 111 27.97 8.68 12.53
C PHE A 111 26.59 8.09 12.79
N ASP A 112 25.54 8.90 12.72
CA ASP A 112 24.14 8.47 12.79
C ASP A 112 23.81 7.34 11.80
N LEU A 113 24.35 7.43 10.57
CA LEU A 113 24.18 6.40 9.54
C LEU A 113 25.07 5.17 9.76
N ASN A 114 26.24 5.34 10.37
CA ASN A 114 27.25 4.29 10.55
C ASN A 114 27.27 3.73 11.99
N ASP A 115 26.32 4.10 12.84
CA ASP A 115 26.24 3.65 14.21
C ASP A 115 25.86 2.15 14.22
N PRO A 116 26.68 1.26 14.81
CA PRO A 116 26.33 -0.16 14.89
C PRO A 116 25.01 -0.41 15.66
N ASP A 117 24.63 0.52 16.54
CA ASP A 117 23.40 0.44 17.31
C ASP A 117 22.27 1.30 16.71
N CYS A 118 22.40 1.81 15.48
CA CYS A 118 21.39 2.66 14.82
C CYS A 118 19.98 2.06 14.94
N TYR A 119 19.82 0.77 14.63
CA TYR A 119 18.52 0.09 14.67
C TYR A 119 17.92 -0.08 16.08
N ARG A 120 18.74 -0.07 17.14
CA ARG A 120 18.24 -0.14 18.53
C ARG A 120 17.78 1.21 19.05
N LYS A 121 18.34 2.29 18.51
CA LYS A 121 18.06 3.68 18.89
C LYS A 121 16.90 4.28 18.09
N LEU A 122 16.57 3.68 16.94
CA LEU A 122 15.39 4.06 16.17
C LEU A 122 14.12 3.85 17.00
N ASP A 123 13.38 4.93 17.24
CA ASP A 123 12.06 4.86 17.84
C ASP A 123 11.12 4.16 16.83
N PRO A 124 10.24 3.24 17.25
CA PRO A 124 9.33 2.56 16.32
C PRO A 124 8.47 3.53 15.49
N GLY A 125 8.21 4.74 16.02
CA GLY A 125 7.52 5.81 15.28
C GLY A 125 8.33 6.41 14.13
N ASP A 126 9.67 6.46 14.24
CA ASP A 126 10.57 6.98 13.18
C ASP A 126 10.89 5.90 12.13
N ALA A 127 10.94 4.63 12.54
CA ALA A 127 11.06 3.49 11.63
C ALA A 127 9.81 3.32 10.76
N GLN A 128 8.67 3.81 11.23
CA GLN A 128 7.40 3.79 10.53
C GLN A 128 7.33 4.95 9.52
N MET A 129 8.20 4.91 8.49
CA MET A 129 8.04 5.64 7.21
C MET A 129 6.86 5.10 6.38
N MET A 130 5.82 4.58 7.04
CA MET A 130 4.56 4.28 6.41
C MET A 130 3.75 5.56 6.39
N LEU A 131 3.26 5.94 5.21
CA LEU A 131 2.24 6.98 5.08
C LEU A 131 1.14 6.72 6.13
N PRO A 132 0.77 7.71 6.97
CA PRO A 132 -0.22 7.48 8.02
C PRO A 132 -1.51 6.97 7.39
N GLY A 133 -1.82 5.69 7.64
CA GLY A 133 -3.06 5.00 7.25
C GLY A 133 -3.45 5.19 5.77
N LEU A 134 -3.28 4.15 4.96
CA LEU A 134 -3.98 4.13 3.67
C LEU A 134 -5.48 4.22 3.97
N ALA A 135 -6.18 5.21 3.41
CA ALA A 135 -7.60 5.46 3.70
C ALA A 135 -8.53 4.27 3.39
N GLY A 136 -8.02 3.22 2.72
CA GLY A 136 -8.73 1.96 2.47
C GLY A 136 -8.50 0.86 3.52
N GLU A 137 -7.53 1.00 4.43
CA GLU A 137 -7.35 0.06 5.55
C GLU A 137 -8.29 0.43 6.70
N GLU A 138 -9.40 -0.28 6.79
CA GLU A 138 -10.35 -0.12 7.90
C GLU A 138 -9.95 -1.03 9.05
N GLN A 139 -9.41 -0.43 10.11
CA GLN A 139 -9.01 -1.13 11.35
C GLN A 139 -10.21 -1.80 12.05
N ASP A 140 -11.42 -1.27 11.84
CA ASP A 140 -12.68 -1.76 12.42
C ASP A 140 -13.50 -2.69 11.49
N SER A 141 -12.85 -3.31 10.50
CA SER A 141 -13.52 -4.21 9.54
C SER A 141 -14.32 -5.33 10.21
N GLU A 142 -13.82 -5.90 11.31
CA GLU A 142 -14.52 -6.92 12.11
C GLU A 142 -15.78 -6.36 12.79
N SER A 143 -15.69 -5.15 13.35
CA SER A 143 -16.81 -4.47 14.01
C SER A 143 -17.91 -4.10 13.00
N ARG A 144 -17.53 -3.70 11.78
CA ARG A 144 -18.46 -3.49 10.66
C ARG A 144 -19.14 -4.81 10.26
N LEU A 145 -18.39 -5.89 10.14
CA LEU A 145 -18.93 -7.20 9.77
C LEU A 145 -19.91 -7.75 10.81
N LYS A 146 -19.62 -7.56 12.10
CA LYS A 146 -20.54 -7.95 13.19
C LYS A 146 -21.88 -7.21 13.06
N ARG A 147 -21.86 -5.89 12.89
CA ARG A 147 -23.07 -5.09 12.69
C ARG A 147 -23.85 -5.51 11.44
N GLN A 148 -23.18 -5.82 10.33
CA GLN A 148 -23.83 -6.33 9.12
C GLN A 148 -24.50 -7.69 9.35
N LYS A 149 -23.86 -8.59 10.09
CA LYS A 149 -24.44 -9.89 10.47
C LYS A 149 -25.66 -9.72 11.37
N GLU A 150 -25.61 -8.80 12.32
CA GLU A 150 -26.74 -8.47 13.20
C GLU A 150 -27.92 -7.91 12.41
N GLN A 151 -27.68 -6.93 11.52
CA GLN A 151 -28.71 -6.37 10.63
C GLN A 151 -29.35 -7.45 9.74
N LEU A 152 -28.53 -8.32 9.13
CA LEU A 152 -29.03 -9.40 8.29
C LEU A 152 -29.88 -10.39 9.11
N ARG A 153 -29.45 -10.72 10.33
CA ARG A 153 -30.21 -11.59 11.22
C ARG A 153 -31.56 -10.98 11.56
N GLU A 154 -31.62 -9.70 11.91
CA GLU A 154 -32.87 -9.01 12.22
C GLU A 154 -33.82 -8.97 11.02
N TRP A 155 -33.30 -8.67 9.82
CA TRP A 155 -34.11 -8.68 8.60
C TRP A 155 -34.69 -10.06 8.29
N LEU A 156 -33.90 -11.12 8.41
CA LEU A 156 -34.38 -12.48 8.18
C LEU A 156 -35.47 -12.88 9.19
N LEU A 157 -35.33 -12.46 10.45
CA LEU A 157 -36.35 -12.70 11.46
C LEU A 157 -37.64 -11.93 11.17
N CYS A 158 -37.55 -10.69 10.71
CA CYS A 158 -38.73 -9.92 10.29
C CYS A 158 -39.42 -10.58 9.09
N GLN A 159 -38.67 -10.98 8.06
CA GLN A 159 -39.23 -11.69 6.89
C GLN A 159 -39.90 -13.01 7.27
N GLN A 160 -39.32 -13.77 8.18
CA GLN A 160 -39.93 -15.00 8.68
C GLN A 160 -41.26 -14.73 9.37
N LYS A 161 -41.31 -13.73 10.25
CA LYS A 161 -42.55 -13.34 10.94
C LYS A 161 -43.61 -12.86 9.97
N GLU A 162 -43.26 -11.98 9.03
CA GLU A 162 -44.17 -11.49 7.99
C GLU A 162 -44.72 -12.66 7.17
N HIS A 163 -43.87 -13.59 6.75
CA HIS A 163 -44.29 -14.80 6.03
C HIS A 163 -45.20 -15.69 6.88
N GLU A 164 -44.89 -15.91 8.16
CA GLU A 164 -45.74 -16.67 9.08
C GLU A 164 -47.12 -16.00 9.26
N GLU A 165 -47.15 -14.67 9.42
CA GLU A 165 -48.39 -13.88 9.51
C GLU A 165 -49.21 -13.98 8.22
N GLU A 166 -48.58 -13.86 7.04
CA GLU A 166 -49.24 -14.03 5.75
C GLU A 166 -49.81 -15.44 5.59
N MET A 167 -49.07 -16.48 5.97
CA MET A 167 -49.56 -17.86 5.95
C MET A 167 -50.75 -18.07 6.90
N LEU A 168 -50.75 -17.42 8.07
CA LEU A 168 -51.89 -17.44 8.97
C LEU A 168 -53.09 -16.71 8.38
N ARG A 169 -52.89 -15.53 7.76
CA ARG A 169 -53.95 -14.79 7.07
C ARG A 169 -54.58 -15.63 5.96
N GLN A 170 -53.78 -16.24 5.10
CA GLN A 170 -54.25 -17.11 4.02
C GLN A 170 -55.04 -18.32 4.56
N LYS A 171 -54.60 -18.93 5.66
CA LYS A 171 -55.35 -20.02 6.31
C LYS A 171 -56.69 -19.56 6.86
N MET A 172 -56.74 -18.38 7.48
CA MET A 172 -57.97 -17.80 8.01
C MET A 172 -58.95 -17.44 6.89
N GLU A 173 -58.47 -16.81 5.82
CA GLU A 173 -59.26 -16.51 4.62
C GLU A 173 -59.76 -17.78 3.95
N GLY A 174 -58.91 -18.80 3.82
CA GLY A 174 -59.28 -20.12 3.31
C GLY A 174 -60.35 -20.80 4.17
N TRP A 175 -60.22 -20.75 5.49
CA TRP A 175 -61.24 -21.28 6.40
C TRP A 175 -62.57 -20.54 6.27
N GLN A 176 -62.54 -19.20 6.19
CA GLN A 176 -63.74 -18.39 5.97
C GLN A 176 -64.41 -18.73 4.63
N TYR A 177 -63.63 -18.85 3.56
CA TYR A 177 -64.13 -19.26 2.25
C TYR A 177 -64.78 -20.65 2.29
N GLU A 178 -64.17 -21.62 2.98
CA GLU A 178 -64.74 -22.96 3.14
C GLU A 178 -66.06 -22.93 3.93
N GLN A 179 -66.16 -22.12 4.97
CA GLN A 179 -67.41 -21.94 5.72
C GLN A 179 -68.50 -21.34 4.84
N SER A 180 -68.23 -20.21 4.18
CA SER A 180 -69.19 -19.61 3.26
C SER A 180 -69.59 -20.55 2.12
N ARG A 181 -68.66 -21.37 1.61
CA ARG A 181 -68.97 -22.40 0.60
C ARG A 181 -69.92 -23.46 1.14
N LYS A 182 -69.74 -23.91 2.39
CA LYS A 182 -70.64 -24.88 3.05
C LYS A 182 -72.02 -24.27 3.26
N GLU A 183 -72.09 -23.05 3.80
CA GLU A 183 -73.36 -22.33 3.99
C GLU A 183 -74.14 -22.18 2.67
N MET A 184 -73.47 -21.80 1.59
CA MET A 184 -74.09 -21.69 0.27
C MET A 184 -74.54 -23.05 -0.29
N HIS A 185 -73.80 -24.12 -0.02
CA HIS A 185 -74.20 -25.48 -0.40
C HIS A 185 -75.44 -25.93 0.37
N ASP A 186 -75.47 -25.72 1.69
CA ASP A 186 -76.59 -26.06 2.54
C ASP A 186 -77.85 -25.29 2.12
N LEU A 187 -77.72 -23.99 1.86
CA LEU A 187 -78.80 -23.16 1.33
C LEU A 187 -79.31 -23.69 -0.02
N ALA A 188 -78.41 -24.09 -0.93
CA ALA A 188 -78.80 -24.67 -2.22
C ALA A 188 -79.56 -25.99 -2.04
N VAL A 189 -79.15 -26.84 -1.10
CA VAL A 189 -79.85 -28.09 -0.76
C VAL A 189 -81.22 -27.80 -0.17
N GLU A 190 -81.36 -26.82 0.71
CA GLU A 190 -82.65 -26.40 1.27
C GLU A 190 -83.59 -25.86 0.19
N LEU A 191 -83.11 -24.96 -0.68
CA LEU A 191 -83.88 -24.45 -1.80
C LEU A 191 -84.33 -25.57 -2.75
N HIS A 192 -83.46 -26.56 -3.00
CA HIS A 192 -83.80 -27.72 -3.81
C HIS A 192 -84.90 -28.57 -3.16
N LYS A 193 -84.83 -28.82 -1.85
CA LYS A 193 -85.89 -29.53 -1.10
C LYS A 193 -87.23 -28.80 -1.20
N LEU A 194 -87.23 -27.49 -0.95
CA LEU A 194 -88.43 -26.65 -1.07
C LEU A 194 -89.01 -26.66 -2.49
N GLU A 195 -88.16 -26.61 -3.51
CA GLU A 195 -88.58 -26.71 -4.90
C GLU A 195 -89.20 -28.09 -5.21
N MET A 196 -88.60 -29.17 -4.72
CA MET A 196 -89.15 -30.52 -4.87
C MET A 196 -90.49 -30.67 -4.16
N ASP A 197 -90.64 -30.14 -2.95
CA ASP A 197 -91.90 -30.19 -2.23
C ASP A 197 -92.98 -29.32 -2.90
N ARG A 198 -92.60 -28.17 -3.46
CA ARG A 198 -93.50 -27.37 -4.32
C ARG A 198 -93.93 -28.16 -5.56
N LYS A 199 -92.99 -28.83 -6.25
CA LYS A 199 -93.29 -29.68 -7.41
C LYS A 199 -94.24 -30.82 -7.05
N LYS A 200 -94.02 -31.51 -5.92
CA LYS A 200 -94.93 -32.53 -5.40
C LYS A 200 -96.31 -31.95 -5.11
N ALA A 201 -96.40 -30.82 -4.41
CA ALA A 201 -97.67 -30.16 -4.11
C ALA A 201 -98.42 -29.74 -5.38
N THR A 202 -97.72 -29.19 -6.38
CA THR A 202 -98.33 -28.89 -7.69
C THR A 202 -98.79 -30.14 -8.43
N ALA A 203 -98.04 -31.24 -8.36
CA ALA A 203 -98.43 -32.50 -8.99
C ALA A 203 -99.69 -33.11 -8.32
N VAL A 204 -99.78 -33.03 -6.99
CA VAL A 204 -100.98 -33.43 -6.24
C VAL A 204 -102.17 -32.54 -6.61
N ALA A 205 -102.01 -31.21 -6.60
CA ALA A 205 -103.08 -30.28 -6.99
C ALA A 205 -103.57 -30.49 -8.43
N VAL A 206 -102.66 -30.74 -9.38
CA VAL A 206 -103.00 -31.07 -10.77
C VAL A 206 -103.73 -32.42 -10.84
N LYS A 207 -103.28 -33.43 -10.08
CA LYS A 207 -103.97 -34.73 -9.99
C LYS A 207 -105.40 -34.56 -9.45
N ASP A 208 -105.58 -33.81 -8.37
CA ASP A 208 -106.88 -33.59 -7.75
C ASP A 208 -107.81 -32.78 -8.68
N TYR A 209 -107.28 -31.75 -9.36
CA TYR A 209 -108.01 -31.02 -10.39
C TYR A 209 -108.44 -31.91 -11.55
N ASN A 210 -107.54 -32.76 -12.06
CA ASN A 210 -107.85 -33.71 -13.14
C ASN A 210 -108.92 -34.72 -12.72
N LEU A 211 -108.89 -35.19 -11.48
CA LEU A 211 -109.88 -36.09 -10.92
C LEU A 211 -111.25 -35.40 -10.82
N ALA A 212 -111.32 -34.19 -10.28
CA ALA A 212 -112.54 -33.40 -10.23
C ALA A 212 -113.09 -33.06 -11.63
N ALA A 213 -112.22 -32.72 -12.59
CA ALA A 213 -112.62 -32.47 -13.97
C ALA A 213 -113.13 -33.75 -14.67
N ALA A 214 -112.55 -34.92 -14.36
CA ALA A 214 -113.03 -36.20 -14.87
C ALA A 214 -114.38 -36.59 -14.26
N GLU A 215 -114.59 -36.36 -12.96
CA GLU A 215 -115.88 -36.54 -12.30
C GLU A 215 -116.95 -35.61 -12.88
N ALA A 216 -116.61 -34.33 -13.11
CA ALA A 216 -117.50 -33.36 -13.77
C ALA A 216 -117.86 -33.78 -15.20
N ARG A 217 -116.90 -34.27 -15.99
CA ARG A 217 -117.17 -34.84 -17.32
C ARG A 217 -118.06 -36.07 -17.25
N GLN A 218 -117.88 -36.95 -16.26
CA GLN A 218 -118.78 -38.09 -16.07
C GLN A 218 -120.20 -37.67 -15.67
N THR A 219 -120.38 -36.56 -14.95
CA THR A 219 -121.71 -36.00 -14.70
C THR A 219 -122.30 -35.36 -15.97
N GLU A 220 -121.51 -34.63 -16.75
CA GLU A 220 -121.95 -34.05 -18.04
C GLU A 220 -122.28 -35.14 -19.07
N GLU A 221 -121.55 -36.25 -19.14
CA GLU A 221 -121.86 -37.40 -20.01
C GLU A 221 -123.12 -38.14 -19.57
N LYS A 222 -123.44 -38.15 -18.27
CA LYS A 222 -124.72 -38.67 -17.75
C LYS A 222 -125.89 -37.74 -18.09
N GLU A 223 -125.64 -36.44 -18.27
CA GLU A 223 -126.63 -35.44 -18.69
C GLU A 223 -126.73 -35.29 -20.23
N GLY A 224 -125.65 -35.59 -20.98
CA GLY A 224 -125.53 -35.43 -22.43
C GLY A 224 -125.87 -36.68 -23.27
N ASN A 225 -126.23 -37.82 -22.66
CA ASN A 225 -126.63 -39.05 -23.37
C ASN A 225 -128.09 -39.03 -23.91
N LYS A 226 -128.54 -37.87 -24.39
CA LYS A 226 -129.77 -37.68 -25.16
C LYS A 226 -129.55 -36.67 -26.29
N GLU A 227 -128.70 -37.00 -27.26
CA GLU A 227 -128.89 -36.59 -28.67
C GLU A 227 -127.84 -37.26 -29.57
N TYR A 228 -128.32 -37.79 -30.69
CA TYR A 228 -127.66 -38.75 -31.57
C TYR A 228 -126.99 -38.04 -32.76
N ASP A 229 -125.77 -38.52 -33.10
CA ASP A 229 -125.20 -38.82 -34.43
C ASP A 229 -125.07 -37.75 -35.54
N GLY A 230 -123.92 -37.76 -36.24
CA GLY A 230 -123.74 -37.02 -37.49
C GLY A 230 -122.32 -36.80 -38.01
N SER A 231 -121.79 -37.82 -38.72
CA SER A 231 -121.00 -37.72 -39.97
C SER A 231 -119.50 -37.38 -40.00
N GLN A 232 -118.82 -38.24 -40.77
CA GLN A 232 -117.42 -38.32 -41.20
C GLN A 232 -117.00 -37.19 -42.15
N GLN A 233 -115.70 -36.86 -42.17
CA GLN A 233 -114.95 -36.57 -43.41
C GLN A 233 -113.42 -36.64 -43.25
N HIS A 234 -112.79 -37.09 -44.33
CA HIS A 234 -111.40 -37.45 -44.58
C HIS A 234 -110.34 -36.35 -44.37
N ALA A 235 -109.13 -36.75 -43.96
CA ALA A 235 -107.88 -36.16 -44.42
C ALA A 235 -106.74 -37.20 -44.38
N LEU A 236 -106.28 -37.59 -45.57
CA LEU A 236 -105.04 -38.33 -45.83
C LEU A 236 -103.86 -37.35 -45.70
N ASP A 237 -102.75 -37.78 -45.11
CA ASP A 237 -101.44 -37.73 -45.79
C ASP A 237 -100.31 -38.37 -44.97
N MET A 238 -99.82 -39.47 -45.55
CA MET A 238 -98.40 -39.80 -45.77
C MET A 238 -97.45 -39.91 -44.56
N VAL A 239 -97.24 -41.15 -44.14
CA VAL A 239 -96.01 -41.64 -43.49
C VAL A 239 -95.15 -42.36 -44.53
N PRO A 240 -93.88 -41.97 -44.69
CA PRO A 240 -92.80 -42.90 -45.04
C PRO A 240 -91.66 -42.78 -44.01
N GLY A 241 -90.92 -43.78 -43.53
CA GLY A 241 -90.69 -45.18 -43.92
C GLY A 241 -89.50 -45.70 -43.08
N MET A 242 -89.29 -47.01 -43.07
CA MET A 242 -88.45 -47.81 -42.17
C MET A 242 -86.94 -47.86 -42.51
N CYS A 243 -86.08 -47.72 -41.48
CA CYS A 243 -84.80 -48.42 -41.15
C CYS A 243 -83.65 -48.58 -42.21
N PRO A 244 -82.49 -49.23 -41.90
CA PRO A 244 -81.26 -48.68 -41.26
C PRO A 244 -79.93 -48.97 -42.03
N SER A 245 -78.81 -48.26 -41.73
CA SER A 245 -77.37 -48.72 -41.81
C SER A 245 -76.32 -47.67 -42.28
N GLN A 246 -75.23 -47.54 -41.49
CA GLN A 246 -73.81 -47.20 -41.82
C GLN A 246 -73.34 -45.75 -42.11
N ASP A 247 -72.35 -45.35 -41.31
CA ASP A 247 -71.28 -44.35 -41.52
C ASP A 247 -71.57 -43.16 -42.45
N ARG A 248 -71.85 -42.01 -41.83
CA ARG A 248 -71.75 -40.71 -42.49
C ARG A 248 -70.71 -39.87 -41.74
N ARG A 249 -69.51 -39.77 -42.34
CA ARG A 249 -68.63 -38.59 -42.12
C ARG A 249 -69.48 -37.35 -42.28
N GLU A 250 -69.25 -36.35 -41.44
CA GLU A 250 -69.87 -35.04 -41.61
C GLU A 250 -69.67 -34.56 -43.07
N PRO A 251 -70.70 -33.95 -43.69
CA PRO A 251 -70.60 -33.47 -45.06
C PRO A 251 -69.37 -32.56 -45.21
N PRO A 252 -68.60 -32.63 -46.32
CA PRO A 252 -67.55 -31.65 -46.53
C PRO A 252 -68.18 -30.26 -46.50
N GLU A 253 -67.71 -29.40 -45.60
CA GLU A 253 -68.08 -27.98 -45.59
C GLU A 253 -68.01 -27.47 -47.03
N SER A 254 -69.08 -26.83 -47.50
CA SER A 254 -69.10 -26.27 -48.86
C SER A 254 -67.84 -25.41 -49.02
N LEU A 255 -67.07 -25.58 -50.10
CA LEU A 255 -65.81 -24.85 -50.34
C LEU A 255 -65.95 -23.33 -50.08
N GLN A 256 -67.16 -22.80 -50.27
CA GLN A 256 -67.52 -21.42 -49.99
C GLN A 256 -67.43 -21.04 -48.49
N GLN A 257 -67.84 -21.91 -47.56
CA GLN A 257 -67.74 -21.69 -46.12
C GLN A 257 -66.28 -21.72 -45.65
N VAL A 258 -65.48 -22.65 -46.18
CA VAL A 258 -64.03 -22.73 -45.91
C VAL A 258 -63.32 -21.45 -46.41
N VAL A 259 -63.68 -20.96 -47.60
CA VAL A 259 -63.12 -19.70 -48.14
C VAL A 259 -63.56 -18.49 -47.30
N GLN A 260 -64.80 -18.46 -46.80
CA GLN A 260 -65.25 -17.39 -45.90
C GLN A 260 -64.52 -17.43 -44.55
N PHE A 261 -64.32 -18.61 -43.98
CA PHE A 261 -63.58 -18.78 -42.73
C PHE A 261 -62.10 -18.38 -42.88
N GLN A 262 -61.46 -18.74 -44.00
CA GLN A 262 -60.09 -18.30 -44.30
C GLN A 262 -59.98 -16.78 -44.48
N LYS A 263 -60.96 -16.13 -45.11
CA LYS A 263 -61.02 -14.65 -45.20
C LYS A 263 -61.13 -14.02 -43.82
N HIS A 264 -62.01 -14.54 -42.96
CA HIS A 264 -62.16 -14.08 -41.58
C HIS A 264 -60.85 -14.25 -40.78
N GLN A 265 -60.14 -15.38 -40.92
CA GLN A 265 -58.83 -15.58 -40.28
C GLN A 265 -57.78 -14.57 -40.75
N ILE A 266 -57.77 -14.22 -42.04
CA ILE A 266 -56.86 -13.21 -42.59
C ILE A 266 -57.19 -11.82 -42.01
N GLU A 267 -58.46 -11.49 -41.87
CA GLU A 267 -58.92 -10.21 -41.30
C GLU A 267 -58.60 -10.11 -39.80
N GLU A 268 -58.87 -11.15 -39.01
CA GLU A 268 -58.51 -11.22 -37.59
C GLU A 268 -56.99 -11.15 -37.37
N LYS A 269 -56.21 -11.82 -38.24
CA LYS A 269 -54.74 -11.71 -38.19
C LYS A 269 -54.26 -10.28 -38.48
N LYS A 270 -54.85 -9.59 -39.46
CA LYS A 270 -54.51 -8.18 -39.74
C LYS A 270 -54.89 -7.26 -38.58
N ARG A 271 -56.02 -7.50 -37.93
CA ARG A 271 -56.47 -6.75 -36.76
C ARG A 271 -55.51 -6.91 -35.58
N THR A 272 -55.17 -8.15 -35.24
CA THR A 272 -54.24 -8.45 -34.13
C THR A 272 -52.83 -7.91 -34.39
N GLU A 273 -52.35 -7.93 -35.64
CA GLU A 273 -51.08 -7.30 -36.01
C GLU A 273 -51.11 -5.77 -35.83
N LEU A 274 -52.24 -5.12 -36.10
CA LEU A 274 -52.41 -3.68 -35.91
C LEU A 274 -52.50 -3.31 -34.43
N GLU A 275 -53.21 -4.09 -33.62
CA GLU A 275 -53.27 -3.92 -32.16
C GLU A 275 -51.87 -4.07 -31.53
N LYS A 276 -51.10 -5.10 -31.92
CA LYS A 276 -49.71 -5.27 -31.47
C LYS A 276 -48.78 -4.11 -31.85
N LYS A 277 -48.98 -3.51 -33.03
CA LYS A 277 -48.22 -2.31 -33.44
C LYS A 277 -48.56 -1.12 -32.55
N GLN A 278 -49.85 -0.91 -32.25
CA GLN A 278 -50.29 0.16 -31.36
C GLN A 278 -49.75 -0.01 -29.94
N GLU A 279 -49.79 -1.23 -29.40
CA GLU A 279 -49.18 -1.55 -28.10
C GLU A 279 -47.67 -1.31 -28.10
N GLY A 280 -46.97 -1.71 -29.17
CA GLY A 280 -45.55 -1.44 -29.35
C GLY A 280 -45.23 0.06 -29.38
N ASP A 281 -46.04 0.86 -30.08
CA ASP A 281 -45.87 2.31 -30.14
C ASP A 281 -46.13 2.98 -28.78
N LEU A 282 -47.14 2.53 -28.04
CA LEU A 282 -47.40 3.00 -26.68
C LEU A 282 -46.23 2.69 -25.74
N TYR A 283 -45.72 1.46 -25.80
CA TYR A 283 -44.56 1.05 -25.02
C TYR A 283 -43.32 1.89 -25.37
N ASN A 284 -43.10 2.15 -26.65
CA ASN A 284 -42.00 3.01 -27.11
C ASN A 284 -42.14 4.44 -26.57
N ARG A 285 -43.34 5.02 -26.54
CA ARG A 285 -43.58 6.36 -25.97
C ARG A 285 -43.25 6.39 -24.47
N ILE A 286 -43.79 5.45 -23.70
CA ILE A 286 -43.52 5.35 -22.25
C ILE A 286 -42.01 5.17 -21.98
N ARG A 287 -41.33 4.38 -22.82
CA ARG A 287 -39.88 4.20 -22.73
C ARG A 287 -39.13 5.51 -22.98
N LEU A 288 -39.54 6.29 -23.98
CA LEU A 288 -38.89 7.57 -24.28
C LEU A 288 -39.14 8.61 -23.19
N ASP A 289 -40.35 8.68 -22.63
CA ASP A 289 -40.70 9.59 -21.54
C ASP A 289 -39.96 9.24 -20.25
N SER A 290 -39.80 7.95 -19.94
CA SER A 290 -39.01 7.50 -18.79
C SER A 290 -37.52 7.82 -18.96
N VAL A 291 -36.95 7.66 -20.16
CA VAL A 291 -35.57 8.08 -20.44
C VAL A 291 -35.40 9.60 -20.31
N HIS A 292 -36.36 10.38 -20.81
CA HIS A 292 -36.29 11.84 -20.74
C HIS A 292 -36.39 12.34 -19.29
N SER A 293 -37.33 11.81 -18.51
CA SER A 293 -37.46 12.14 -17.08
C SER A 293 -36.21 11.76 -16.29
N ALA A 294 -35.62 10.59 -16.54
CA ALA A 294 -34.37 10.17 -15.92
C ALA A 294 -33.20 11.13 -16.24
N LEU A 295 -33.07 11.55 -17.50
CA LEU A 295 -32.05 12.53 -17.93
C LEU A 295 -32.22 13.89 -17.24
N LEU A 296 -33.47 14.35 -17.07
CA LEU A 296 -33.76 15.60 -16.35
C LEU A 296 -33.37 15.50 -14.88
N MET A 297 -33.69 14.39 -14.21
CA MET A 297 -33.29 14.13 -12.82
C MET A 297 -31.77 14.08 -12.68
N GLU A 298 -31.06 13.41 -13.59
CA GLU A 298 -29.60 13.36 -13.57
C GLU A 298 -28.97 14.75 -13.72
N ARG A 299 -29.52 15.59 -14.61
CA ARG A 299 -29.06 16.98 -14.78
C ARG A 299 -29.31 17.81 -13.51
N GLN A 300 -30.46 17.64 -12.87
CA GLN A 300 -30.77 18.33 -11.62
C GLN A 300 -29.80 17.89 -10.51
N GLN A 301 -29.55 16.59 -10.37
CA GLN A 301 -28.59 16.06 -9.40
C GLN A 301 -27.19 16.63 -9.64
N LYS A 302 -26.71 16.66 -10.89
CA LYS A 302 -25.42 17.27 -11.23
C LYS A 302 -25.32 18.75 -10.84
N ARG A 303 -26.39 19.53 -11.02
CA ARG A 303 -26.44 20.94 -10.58
C ARG A 303 -26.33 21.07 -9.06
N LEU A 304 -27.09 20.26 -8.32
CA LEU A 304 -27.06 20.24 -6.86
C LEU A 304 -25.69 19.81 -6.34
N SER A 305 -25.11 18.74 -6.88
CA SER A 305 -23.76 18.28 -6.51
C SER A 305 -22.71 19.36 -6.77
N LYS A 306 -22.82 20.12 -7.87
CA LYS A 306 -21.92 21.23 -8.16
C LYS A 306 -22.08 22.39 -7.16
N GLN A 307 -23.31 22.70 -6.75
CA GLN A 307 -23.57 23.70 -5.71
C GLN A 307 -23.01 23.27 -4.36
N LEU A 308 -23.25 22.02 -3.94
CA LEU A 308 -22.71 21.48 -2.69
C LEU A 308 -21.17 21.51 -2.69
N ARG A 309 -20.53 21.14 -3.79
CA ARG A 309 -19.07 21.21 -3.91
C ARG A 309 -18.56 22.64 -3.77
N ARG A 310 -19.21 23.62 -4.40
CA ARG A 310 -18.85 25.04 -4.23
C ARG A 310 -18.94 25.50 -2.77
N ILE A 311 -19.99 25.11 -2.06
CA ILE A 311 -20.18 25.44 -0.63
C ILE A 311 -19.08 24.77 0.21
N GLN A 312 -18.77 23.51 -0.06
CA GLN A 312 -17.72 22.77 0.62
C GLN A 312 -16.34 23.40 0.36
N ASP A 313 -16.05 23.79 -0.89
CA ASP A 313 -14.80 24.45 -1.24
C ASP A 313 -14.68 25.81 -0.55
N SER A 314 -15.76 26.61 -0.49
CA SER A 314 -15.75 27.90 0.21
C SER A 314 -15.55 27.74 1.73
N THR A 315 -16.19 26.75 2.34
CA THR A 315 -16.04 26.49 3.79
C THR A 315 -14.65 25.97 4.12
N ASN A 316 -14.10 25.07 3.29
CA ASN A 316 -12.71 24.61 3.42
C ASN A 316 -11.70 25.76 3.27
N ALA A 317 -11.91 26.66 2.31
CA ALA A 317 -11.05 27.83 2.13
C ALA A 317 -11.09 28.77 3.35
N GLN A 318 -12.28 29.02 3.91
CA GLN A 318 -12.44 29.80 5.14
C GLN A 318 -11.71 29.13 6.31
N LEU A 319 -11.94 27.84 6.55
CA LEU A 319 -11.29 27.08 7.62
C LEU A 319 -9.76 27.08 7.49
N ALA A 320 -9.24 26.94 6.26
CA ALA A 320 -7.81 27.03 6.00
C ALA A 320 -7.24 28.42 6.34
N GLN A 321 -7.97 29.49 6.01
CA GLN A 321 -7.58 30.85 6.37
C GLN A 321 -7.61 31.06 7.88
N THR A 322 -8.64 30.57 8.59
CA THR A 322 -8.73 30.65 10.06
C THR A 322 -7.57 29.91 10.72
N ARG A 323 -7.24 28.69 10.25
CA ARG A 323 -6.09 27.93 10.75
C ARG A 323 -4.79 28.68 10.53
N ARG A 324 -4.56 29.24 9.33
CA ARG A 324 -3.36 30.07 9.06
C ARG A 324 -3.26 31.26 10.02
N GLN A 325 -4.35 31.96 10.28
CA GLN A 325 -4.37 33.08 11.24
C GLN A 325 -4.09 32.60 12.69
N GLN A 326 -4.61 31.44 13.09
CA GLN A 326 -4.31 30.83 14.39
C GLN A 326 -2.82 30.44 14.51
N TYR A 327 -2.22 29.88 13.46
CA TYR A 327 -0.78 29.59 13.45
C TYR A 327 0.06 30.87 13.54
N VAL A 328 -0.28 31.93 12.81
CA VAL A 328 0.45 33.20 12.87
C VAL A 328 0.34 33.87 14.24
N THR A 329 -0.85 33.84 14.86
CA THR A 329 -1.08 34.43 16.19
C THR A 329 -0.46 33.62 17.34
N THR A 330 -0.39 32.30 17.21
CA THR A 330 0.33 31.44 18.17
C THR A 330 1.84 31.60 18.02
N PHE A 331 2.35 31.64 16.78
CA PHE A 331 3.77 31.87 16.50
C PHE A 331 4.25 33.25 16.99
N SER A 332 3.47 34.32 16.77
CA SER A 332 3.83 35.65 17.27
C SER A 332 3.79 35.75 18.80
N ARG A 333 2.86 35.05 19.47
CA ARG A 333 2.84 34.95 20.93
C ARG A 333 4.04 34.19 21.50
N THR A 334 4.52 33.16 20.82
CA THR A 334 5.72 32.42 21.25
C THR A 334 7.01 33.19 21.02
N VAL A 335 7.09 34.04 19.98
CA VAL A 335 8.29 34.85 19.69
C VAL A 335 8.39 36.08 20.59
N CYS A 336 7.28 36.66 21.07
CA CYS A 336 7.31 37.76 22.05
C CYS A 336 7.51 37.30 23.52
N ALA A 337 7.54 35.99 23.78
CA ALA A 337 7.72 35.41 25.11
C ALA A 337 9.16 34.96 25.39
N PHE A 338 10.07 35.14 24.42
CA PHE A 338 11.52 35.08 24.55
C PHE A 338 12.08 36.49 24.35
#